data_AF-Q9KJZ7-F1
#
_entry.id   AF-Q9KJZ7-F1
#
_cell.length_a   1.000
_cell.length_b   1.000
_cell.length_c   1.000
_cell.angle_alpha   90.00
_cell.angle_beta   90.00
_cell.angle_gamma   90.00
#
_symmetry.space_group_name_H-M   'P 1'
#
loop_
_entity.id
_entity.type
_entity.pdbx_description
1 polymer ?
#
loop_
_entity_poly.entity_id
_entity_poly.type
_entity_poly.pdbx_seq_one_letter_code
_entity_poly.pdbx_strand_id
1 'polypeptide(L)'
;MLCVQCHGLVIRMARPTSPFALMPSDLIALQGWLRMSTLEQSLAQRARILLLLADGLTPKAVSEQLQVTPPTVFKWRKRYLEAGIEGLSDLPRSGQPLKLGPDKINEILTLTTRRVPQEAAHWSVRLMAKYARVTTWQVRQVWAASDLKPHRLKTFKISNDPHFADKVVDVVGLYLNPPDNALVLSVDEKTQIQAVDSTRIWTPIPRTLGQRFHADLDTHSTATWTLIPRAFGQ
;
A
#
# COMPACT_ATOMS: atom_id res chain seq x y z
N MET A 1 -48.58 51.25 -50.48
CA MET A 1 -47.19 50.79 -50.70
C MET A 1 -46.84 49.91 -49.50
N LEU A 2 -47.08 48.60 -49.62
CA LEU A 2 -46.81 47.59 -48.59
C LEU A 2 -45.38 47.08 -48.79
N CYS A 3 -44.53 47.18 -47.76
CA CYS A 3 -43.25 46.49 -47.73
C CYS A 3 -43.25 45.53 -46.54
N VAL A 4 -43.64 44.28 -46.81
CA VAL A 4 -43.58 43.18 -45.86
C VAL A 4 -42.16 42.62 -45.89
N GLN A 5 -41.39 42.83 -44.83
CA GLN A 5 -40.07 42.20 -44.67
C GLN A 5 -40.26 40.77 -44.14
N CYS A 6 -40.01 39.79 -45.00
CA CYS A 6 -39.90 38.39 -44.65
C CYS A 6 -38.58 38.12 -43.92
N HIS A 7 -38.63 37.88 -42.61
CA HIS A 7 -37.51 37.31 -41.87
C HIS A 7 -37.40 35.81 -42.17
N GLY A 8 -36.39 35.44 -42.95
CA GLY A 8 -36.02 34.04 -43.22
C GLY A 8 -35.52 33.35 -41.95
N LEU A 9 -36.32 32.42 -41.43
CA LEU A 9 -35.92 31.50 -40.38
C LEU A 9 -34.96 30.46 -40.98
N VAL A 10 -33.65 30.60 -40.72
CA VAL A 10 -32.67 29.57 -41.09
C VAL A 10 -32.90 28.36 -40.17
N ILE A 11 -33.65 27.38 -40.66
CA ILE A 11 -33.79 26.06 -40.03
C ILE A 11 -32.41 25.40 -40.11
N ARG A 12 -31.65 25.49 -39.01
CA ARG A 12 -30.44 24.68 -38.82
C ARG A 12 -30.87 23.22 -38.75
N MET A 13 -30.74 22.48 -39.85
CA MET A 13 -30.94 21.03 -39.86
C MET A 13 -30.04 20.40 -38.80
N ALA A 14 -30.64 19.57 -37.93
CA ALA A 14 -29.90 18.83 -36.93
C ALA A 14 -28.86 17.95 -37.63
N ARG A 15 -27.59 18.11 -37.26
CA ARG A 15 -26.51 17.26 -37.78
C ARG A 15 -26.87 15.80 -37.49
N PRO A 16 -26.90 14.90 -38.50
CA PRO A 16 -27.20 13.50 -38.25
C PRO A 16 -26.17 12.94 -37.29
N THR A 17 -26.66 12.29 -36.23
CA THR A 17 -25.83 11.70 -35.17
C THR A 17 -24.96 10.61 -35.81
N SER A 18 -23.64 10.70 -35.67
CA SER A 18 -22.75 9.61 -36.08
C SER A 18 -23.22 8.31 -35.40
N PRO A 19 -23.42 7.22 -36.14
CA PRO A 19 -23.94 5.98 -35.57
C PRO A 19 -23.00 5.50 -34.47
N PHE A 20 -23.58 5.12 -33.33
CA PHE A 20 -22.86 4.53 -32.21
C PHE A 20 -23.21 3.05 -32.18
N ALA A 21 -22.21 2.19 -32.39
CA ALA A 21 -22.38 0.74 -32.38
C ALA A 21 -21.62 0.17 -31.18
N LEU A 22 -22.29 -0.72 -30.44
CA LEU A 22 -21.68 -1.55 -29.41
C LEU A 22 -21.21 -2.87 -30.01
N MET A 23 -20.12 -3.41 -29.49
CA MET A 23 -19.76 -4.80 -29.76
C MET A 23 -20.84 -5.74 -29.20
N PRO A 24 -21.22 -6.83 -29.90
CA PRO A 24 -22.24 -7.76 -29.41
C PRO A 24 -21.91 -8.37 -28.04
N SER A 25 -20.63 -8.63 -27.77
CA SER A 25 -20.14 -9.09 -26.46
C SER A 25 -20.41 -8.07 -25.36
N ASP A 26 -20.16 -6.80 -25.64
CA ASP A 26 -20.31 -5.71 -24.68
C ASP A 26 -21.78 -5.43 -24.40
N LEU A 27 -22.65 -5.57 -25.41
CA LEU A 27 -24.10 -5.43 -25.24
C LEU A 27 -24.62 -6.45 -24.21
N ILE A 28 -24.22 -7.72 -24.32
CA ILE A 28 -24.59 -8.77 -23.37
C ILE A 28 -24.06 -8.43 -21.97
N ALA A 29 -22.80 -8.01 -21.86
CA ALA A 29 -22.19 -7.66 -20.59
C ALA A 29 -22.89 -6.46 -19.90
N LEU A 30 -23.18 -5.39 -20.66
CA LEU A 30 -23.88 -4.20 -20.15
C LEU A 30 -25.32 -4.51 -19.71
N GLN A 31 -26.02 -5.37 -20.46
CA GLN A 31 -27.34 -5.86 -20.03
C GLN A 31 -27.25 -6.72 -18.76
N GLY A 32 -26.20 -7.54 -18.64
CA GLY A 32 -25.89 -8.30 -17.43
C GLY A 32 -25.70 -7.39 -16.21
N TRP A 33 -24.94 -6.30 -16.36
CA TRP A 33 -24.71 -5.33 -15.28
C TRP A 33 -26.00 -4.71 -14.74
N LEU A 34 -26.99 -4.45 -15.61
CA LEU A 34 -28.28 -3.88 -15.19
C LEU A 34 -29.17 -4.86 -14.41
N ARG A 35 -28.89 -6.17 -14.48
CA ARG A 35 -29.62 -7.21 -13.73
C ARG A 35 -28.97 -7.49 -12.38
N MET A 36 -27.72 -7.07 -12.18
CA MET A 36 -27.00 -7.28 -10.93
C MET A 36 -27.43 -6.25 -9.88
N SER A 37 -27.85 -6.72 -8.70
CA SER A 37 -28.29 -5.84 -7.60
C SER A 37 -27.13 -5.22 -6.82
N THR A 38 -25.93 -5.79 -6.90
CA THR A 38 -24.75 -5.38 -6.13
C THR A 38 -23.81 -4.44 -6.89
N LEU A 39 -24.15 -4.07 -8.13
CA LEU A 39 -23.29 -3.26 -8.98
C LEU A 39 -23.30 -1.79 -8.55
N GLU A 40 -22.15 -1.12 -8.67
CA GLU A 40 -22.07 0.31 -8.37
C GLU A 40 -23.05 1.10 -9.24
N GLN A 41 -23.87 1.94 -8.61
CA GLN A 41 -24.87 2.76 -9.32
C GLN A 41 -24.25 3.57 -10.47
N SER A 42 -23.00 4.01 -10.30
CA SER A 42 -22.28 4.78 -11.31
C SER A 42 -22.00 3.96 -12.58
N LEU A 43 -21.67 2.67 -12.46
CA LEU A 43 -21.46 1.76 -13.59
C LEU A 43 -22.79 1.40 -14.26
N ALA A 44 -23.86 1.18 -13.49
CA ALA A 44 -25.19 0.94 -14.02
C ALA A 44 -25.69 2.14 -14.85
N GLN A 45 -25.43 3.37 -14.38
CA GLN A 45 -25.76 4.59 -15.12
C GLN A 45 -24.98 4.69 -16.44
N ARG A 46 -23.68 4.36 -16.43
CA ARG A 46 -22.84 4.33 -17.65
C ARG A 46 -23.35 3.30 -18.66
N ALA A 47 -23.75 2.11 -18.19
CA ALA A 47 -24.35 1.07 -19.02
C ALA A 47 -25.66 1.52 -19.67
N ARG A 48 -26.57 2.16 -18.92
CA ARG A 48 -27.81 2.73 -19.48
C ARG A 48 -27.54 3.77 -20.55
N ILE A 49 -26.56 4.66 -20.35
CA ILE A 49 -26.17 5.65 -21.35
C ILE A 49 -25.78 4.97 -22.67
N LEU A 50 -24.92 3.95 -22.61
CA LEU A 50 -24.42 3.27 -23.80
C LEU A 50 -25.50 2.45 -24.52
N LEU A 51 -26.35 1.74 -23.77
CA LEU A 51 -27.45 0.97 -24.34
C LEU A 51 -28.45 1.86 -25.08
N LEU A 52 -28.85 3.00 -24.49
CA LEU A 52 -29.74 3.94 -25.16
C LEU A 52 -29.09 4.58 -26.41
N LEU A 53 -27.78 4.85 -26.38
CA LEU A 53 -27.07 5.30 -27.58
C LEU A 53 -27.04 4.23 -28.68
N ALA A 54 -26.95 2.95 -28.31
CA ALA A 54 -26.99 1.83 -29.24
C ALA A 54 -28.40 1.60 -29.83
N ASP A 55 -29.44 1.90 -29.05
CA ASP A 55 -30.84 1.93 -29.50
C ASP A 55 -31.14 3.11 -30.45
N GLY A 56 -30.14 3.94 -30.77
CA GLY A 56 -30.22 5.02 -31.75
C GLY A 56 -30.69 6.36 -31.17
N LEU A 57 -30.83 6.49 -29.84
CA LEU A 57 -31.20 7.75 -29.23
C LEU A 57 -30.07 8.79 -29.40
N THR A 58 -30.47 10.03 -29.62
CA THR A 58 -29.50 11.15 -29.66
C THR A 58 -28.93 11.43 -28.26
N PRO A 59 -27.67 11.91 -28.14
CA PRO A 59 -27.11 12.28 -26.84
C PRO A 59 -27.97 13.25 -26.02
N LYS A 60 -28.75 14.11 -26.70
CA LYS A 60 -29.70 15.02 -26.06
C LYS A 60 -30.88 14.25 -25.44
N ALA A 61 -31.50 13.35 -26.19
CA ALA A 61 -32.61 12.52 -25.68
C ALA A 61 -32.16 11.64 -24.50
N VAL A 62 -30.97 11.04 -24.60
CA VAL A 62 -30.38 10.25 -23.48
C VAL A 62 -30.15 11.12 -22.25
N SER A 63 -29.68 12.36 -22.44
CA SER A 63 -29.43 13.28 -21.34
C SER A 63 -30.70 13.66 -20.59
N GLU A 64 -31.79 13.92 -21.32
CA GLU A 64 -33.11 14.25 -20.76
C GLU A 64 -33.72 13.03 -20.04
N GLN A 65 -33.66 11.84 -20.65
CA GLN A 65 -34.24 10.62 -20.10
C GLN A 65 -33.53 10.14 -18.82
N LEU A 66 -32.21 10.26 -18.76
CA LEU A 66 -31.41 9.82 -17.60
C LEU A 66 -31.13 10.94 -16.59
N GLN A 67 -31.64 12.16 -16.83
CA GLN A 67 -31.38 13.34 -15.98
C GLN A 67 -29.88 13.60 -15.79
N VAL A 68 -29.11 13.48 -16.87
CA VAL A 68 -27.65 13.74 -16.89
C VAL A 68 -27.33 14.90 -17.81
N THR A 69 -26.14 15.48 -17.67
CA THR A 69 -25.70 16.54 -18.58
C THR A 69 -25.20 15.95 -19.91
N PRO A 70 -25.44 16.60 -21.08
CA PRO A 70 -24.92 16.14 -22.37
C PRO A 70 -23.40 15.88 -22.38
N PRO A 71 -22.54 16.70 -21.75
CA PRO A 71 -21.11 16.41 -21.62
C PRO A 71 -20.79 15.06 -20.97
N THR A 72 -21.63 14.61 -20.03
CA THR A 72 -21.48 13.29 -19.39
C THR A 72 -21.70 12.17 -20.39
N VAL A 73 -22.73 12.29 -21.24
CA VAL A 73 -23.02 11.34 -22.32
C VAL A 73 -21.87 11.28 -23.32
N PHE A 74 -21.38 12.44 -23.77
CA PHE A 74 -20.22 12.51 -24.67
C PHE A 74 -18.95 11.91 -24.06
N LYS A 75 -18.70 12.17 -22.76
CA LYS A 75 -17.55 11.60 -22.03
C LYS A 75 -17.58 10.08 -22.06
N TRP A 76 -18.70 9.45 -21.72
CA TRP A 76 -18.79 7.99 -21.67
C TRP A 76 -18.79 7.35 -23.05
N ARG A 77 -19.46 7.97 -24.03
CA ARG A 77 -19.36 7.58 -25.43
C ARG A 77 -17.91 7.57 -25.91
N LYS A 78 -17.15 8.65 -25.62
CA LYS A 78 -15.75 8.77 -26.00
C LYS A 78 -14.89 7.70 -25.31
N ARG A 79 -15.00 7.52 -23.99
CA ARG A 79 -14.23 6.52 -23.25
C ARG A 79 -14.49 5.09 -23.74
N TYR A 80 -15.74 4.77 -24.09
CA TYR A 80 -16.07 3.47 -24.68
C TYR A 80 -15.42 3.27 -26.05
N LEU A 81 -15.44 4.29 -26.91
CA LEU A 81 -14.78 4.20 -28.22
C LEU A 81 -13.25 4.07 -28.12
N GLU A 82 -12.63 4.59 -27.06
CA GLU A 82 -11.18 4.54 -26.85
C GLU A 82 -10.70 3.25 -26.17
N ALA A 83 -11.46 2.74 -25.19
CA ALA A 83 -11.01 1.65 -24.31
C ALA A 83 -12.05 0.54 -24.09
N GLY A 84 -13.15 0.54 -24.85
CA GLY A 84 -14.21 -0.47 -24.75
C GLY A 84 -14.91 -0.47 -23.39
N ILE A 85 -15.37 -1.65 -22.98
CA ILE A 85 -16.07 -1.84 -21.69
C ILE A 85 -15.18 -1.55 -20.48
N GLU A 86 -13.87 -1.82 -20.56
CA GLU A 86 -12.89 -1.52 -19.50
C GLU A 86 -12.76 -0.01 -19.24
N GLY A 87 -12.97 0.81 -20.29
CA GLY A 87 -13.02 2.26 -20.21
C GLY A 87 -14.16 2.81 -19.36
N LEU A 88 -15.12 1.99 -18.95
CA LEU A 88 -16.24 2.40 -18.11
C LEU A 88 -15.93 2.37 -16.62
N SER A 89 -14.82 1.77 -16.21
CA SER A 89 -14.37 1.77 -14.82
C SER A 89 -13.89 3.16 -14.37
N ASP A 90 -13.97 3.39 -13.05
CA ASP A 90 -13.36 4.58 -12.44
C ASP A 90 -11.85 4.45 -12.44
N LEU A 91 -11.19 5.48 -12.99
CA LEU A 91 -9.75 5.59 -12.88
C LEU A 91 -9.38 5.87 -11.42
N PRO A 92 -8.22 5.36 -10.95
CA PRO A 92 -7.71 5.74 -9.64
C PRO A 92 -7.65 7.27 -9.58
N ARG A 93 -8.30 7.84 -8.57
CA ARG A 93 -8.35 9.29 -8.39
C ARG A 93 -6.91 9.79 -8.29
N SER A 94 -6.56 10.81 -9.07
CA SER A 94 -5.32 11.54 -8.85
C SER A 94 -5.42 12.14 -7.44
N GLY A 95 -4.73 11.52 -6.48
CA GLY A 95 -4.71 11.98 -5.10
C GLY A 95 -4.22 13.43 -5.02
N GLN A 96 -4.34 14.04 -3.85
CA GLN A 96 -3.78 15.37 -3.64
C GLN A 96 -2.26 15.33 -3.94
N PRO A 97 -1.73 16.22 -4.80
CA PRO A 97 -0.31 16.26 -5.07
C PRO A 97 0.47 16.50 -3.78
N LEU A 98 1.60 15.83 -3.64
CA LEU A 98 2.43 15.93 -2.45
C LEU A 98 2.96 17.38 -2.34
N LYS A 99 2.58 18.09 -1.28
CA LYS A 99 2.97 19.49 -1.06
C LYS A 99 4.43 19.68 -0.67
N LEU A 100 5.13 18.60 -0.30
CA LEU A 100 6.52 18.62 0.11
C LEU A 100 7.39 18.15 -1.07
N GLY A 101 8.33 19.00 -1.49
CA GLY A 101 9.26 18.66 -2.57
C GLY A 101 10.20 17.50 -2.21
N PRO A 102 10.75 16.79 -3.22
CA PRO A 102 11.60 15.61 -3.01
C PRO A 102 12.85 15.92 -2.19
N ASP A 103 13.44 17.11 -2.36
CA ASP A 103 14.65 17.51 -1.65
C ASP A 103 14.44 17.55 -0.13
N LYS A 104 13.27 18.05 0.31
CA LYS A 104 12.94 18.11 1.74
C LYS A 104 12.61 16.74 2.31
N ILE A 105 12.04 15.85 1.52
CA ILE A 105 11.83 14.45 1.93
C ILE A 105 13.19 13.79 2.18
N ASN A 106 14.12 13.92 1.22
CA ASN A 106 15.46 13.36 1.32
C ASN A 106 16.25 13.93 2.51
N GLU A 107 16.12 15.24 2.77
CA GLU A 107 16.71 15.88 3.95
C GLU A 107 16.20 15.25 5.25
N ILE A 108 14.87 15.09 5.40
CA ILE A 108 14.26 14.49 6.60
C ILE A 108 14.74 13.05 6.78
N LEU A 109 14.77 12.24 5.70
CA LEU A 109 15.23 10.86 5.76
C LEU A 109 16.71 10.77 6.15
N THR A 110 17.56 11.61 5.55
CA THR A 110 19.00 11.65 5.84
C THR A 110 19.25 12.03 7.29
N LEU A 111 18.59 13.06 7.79
CA LEU A 111 18.70 13.48 9.19
C LEU A 111 18.22 12.40 10.15
N THR A 112 17.13 11.71 9.81
CA THR A 112 16.56 10.65 10.65
C THR A 112 17.51 9.45 10.79
N THR A 113 18.15 9.05 9.70
CA THR A 113 18.95 7.81 9.66
C THR A 113 20.40 8.02 10.08
N ARG A 114 21.02 9.17 9.75
CA ARG A 114 22.47 9.37 9.94
C ARG A 114 22.85 10.10 11.21
N ARG A 115 21.91 10.82 11.82
CA ARG A 115 22.19 11.69 12.96
C ARG A 115 21.26 11.36 14.12
N VAL A 116 21.80 11.35 15.33
CA VAL A 116 21.01 11.47 16.56
C VAL A 116 21.16 12.92 17.05
N PRO A 117 20.07 13.61 17.42
CA PRO A 117 20.18 15.00 17.86
C PRO A 117 20.99 15.08 19.16
N GLN A 118 21.79 16.13 19.34
CA GLN A 118 22.56 16.31 20.59
C GLN A 118 21.64 16.55 21.80
N GLU A 119 20.48 17.16 21.56
CA GLU A 119 19.52 17.57 22.59
C GLU A 119 18.62 16.42 23.08
N ALA A 120 18.61 15.26 22.41
CA ALA A 120 17.71 14.16 22.74
C ALA A 120 18.24 12.79 22.33
N ALA A 121 17.88 11.73 23.07
CA ALA A 121 18.26 10.35 22.74
C ALA A 121 17.70 9.84 21.40
N HIS A 122 16.63 10.44 20.89
CA HIS A 122 16.03 10.10 19.60
C HIS A 122 15.33 11.31 18.97
N TRP A 123 15.04 11.24 17.67
CA TRP A 123 14.25 12.26 16.99
C TRP A 123 12.80 12.25 17.46
N SER A 124 12.37 13.35 18.08
CA SER A 124 10.94 13.64 18.21
C SER A 124 10.41 14.31 16.94
N VAL A 125 9.12 14.13 16.66
CA VAL A 125 8.45 14.76 15.50
C VAL A 125 8.63 16.29 15.52
N ARG A 126 8.51 16.90 16.70
CA ARG A 126 8.63 18.35 16.87
C ARG A 126 10.06 18.83 16.63
N LEU A 127 11.04 18.07 17.10
CA LEU A 127 12.45 18.40 16.92
C LEU A 127 12.85 18.30 15.44
N MET A 128 12.46 17.21 14.78
CA MET A 128 12.71 17.04 13.33
C MET A 128 12.06 18.16 12.51
N ALA A 129 10.82 18.54 12.84
CA ALA A 129 10.12 19.64 12.18
C ALA A 129 10.87 20.98 12.31
N LYS A 130 11.42 21.28 13.49
CA LYS A 130 12.23 22.48 13.75
C LYS A 130 13.54 22.47 12.94
N TYR A 131 14.23 21.33 12.88
CA TYR A 131 15.50 21.18 12.17
C TYR A 131 15.32 21.28 10.64
N ALA A 132 14.36 20.53 10.08
CA ALA A 132 14.11 20.52 8.63
C ALA A 132 13.28 21.73 8.13
N ARG A 133 12.81 22.59 9.05
CA ARG A 133 11.92 23.75 8.79
C ARG A 133 10.63 23.36 8.06
N VAL A 134 9.99 22.31 8.55
CA VAL A 134 8.74 21.76 7.99
C VAL A 134 7.68 21.62 9.09
N THR A 135 6.44 21.36 8.70
CA THR A 135 5.36 21.09 9.68
C THR A 135 5.52 19.70 10.31
N THR A 136 5.01 19.53 11.53
CA THR A 136 4.99 18.24 12.22
C THR A 136 4.17 17.18 11.47
N TRP A 137 3.13 17.60 10.73
CA TRP A 137 2.34 16.70 9.88
C TRP A 137 3.18 16.14 8.72
N GLN A 138 3.95 16.99 8.03
CA GLN A 138 4.84 16.56 6.94
C GLN A 138 5.87 15.54 7.41
N VAL A 139 6.49 15.75 8.58
CA VAL A 139 7.42 14.78 9.18
C VAL A 139 6.73 13.44 9.42
N ARG A 140 5.51 13.44 9.98
CA ARG A 140 4.75 12.20 10.22
C ARG A 140 4.43 11.48 8.92
N GLN A 141 4.04 12.19 7.87
CA GLN A 141 3.76 11.59 6.55
C GLN A 141 5.02 10.95 5.96
N VAL A 142 6.16 11.64 6.00
CA VAL A 142 7.44 11.11 5.50
C VAL A 142 7.88 9.87 6.27
N TRP A 143 7.82 9.90 7.61
CA TRP A 143 8.15 8.74 8.43
C TRP A 143 7.18 7.58 8.23
N ALA A 144 5.87 7.84 8.09
CA ALA A 144 4.88 6.79 7.83
C ALA A 144 5.09 6.13 6.46
N ALA A 145 5.33 6.93 5.41
CA ALA A 145 5.60 6.43 4.07
C ALA A 145 6.88 5.59 3.99
N SER A 146 7.85 5.84 4.88
CA SER A 146 9.15 5.15 4.90
C SER A 146 9.27 4.12 6.03
N ASP A 147 8.17 3.81 6.74
CA ASP A 147 8.12 2.98 7.96
C ASP A 147 9.21 3.30 9.01
N LEU A 148 9.59 4.57 9.14
CA LEU A 148 10.59 5.01 10.11
C LEU A 148 9.96 5.24 11.49
N LYS A 149 10.55 4.61 12.51
CA LYS A 149 10.15 4.76 13.91
C LYS A 149 11.37 5.14 14.75
N PRO A 150 11.76 6.42 14.82
CA PRO A 150 13.01 6.85 15.46
C PRO A 150 13.12 6.50 16.94
N HIS A 151 11.99 6.40 17.64
CA HIS A 151 11.92 6.00 19.04
C HIS A 151 12.01 4.47 19.24
N ARG A 152 11.93 3.69 18.17
CA ARG A 152 12.04 2.23 18.22
C ARG A 152 13.40 1.84 17.67
N LEU A 153 14.33 1.57 18.58
CA LEU A 153 15.61 0.97 18.24
C LEU A 153 15.37 -0.44 17.70
N LYS A 154 15.46 -0.61 16.38
CA LYS A 154 15.68 -1.92 15.77
C LYS A 154 17.19 -2.05 15.60
N THR A 155 17.89 -2.44 16.67
CA THR A 155 19.30 -2.82 16.55
C THR A 155 19.37 -4.14 15.80
N PHE A 156 19.75 -4.10 14.53
CA PHE A 156 20.21 -5.29 13.83
C PHE A 156 21.74 -5.29 13.92
N LYS A 157 22.33 -6.35 14.49
CA LYS A 157 23.79 -6.48 14.54
C LYS A 157 24.27 -6.83 13.13
N ILE A 158 24.59 -5.81 12.35
CA ILE A 158 25.33 -5.99 11.09
C ILE A 158 26.80 -5.96 11.47
N SER A 159 27.52 -7.06 11.23
CA SER A 159 28.97 -7.04 11.34
C SER A 159 29.54 -6.15 10.23
N ASN A 160 30.50 -5.29 10.56
CA ASN A 160 31.19 -4.44 9.58
C ASN A 160 32.33 -5.18 8.85
N ASP A 161 32.37 -6.51 8.95
CA ASP A 161 33.37 -7.34 8.31
C ASP A 161 33.11 -7.41 6.79
N PRO A 162 34.08 -7.01 5.93
CA PRO A 162 33.94 -7.09 4.48
C PRO A 162 33.59 -8.50 3.96
N HIS A 163 33.95 -9.55 4.70
CA HIS A 163 33.69 -10.96 4.34
C HIS A 163 32.51 -11.55 5.15
N PHE A 164 31.68 -10.72 5.78
CA PHE A 164 30.58 -11.19 6.62
C PHE A 164 29.60 -12.09 5.87
N ALA A 165 29.29 -11.75 4.61
CA ALA A 165 28.38 -12.54 3.78
C ALA A 165 28.93 -13.96 3.53
N ASP A 166 30.20 -14.07 3.18
CA ASP A 166 30.86 -15.35 2.90
C ASP A 166 30.87 -16.23 4.16
N LYS A 167 31.21 -15.65 5.32
CA LYS A 167 31.19 -16.36 6.61
C LYS A 167 29.79 -16.84 6.99
N VAL A 168 28.76 -16.04 6.72
CA VAL A 168 27.37 -16.44 6.98
C VAL A 168 26.97 -17.58 6.06
N VAL A 169 27.36 -17.53 4.78
CA VAL A 169 27.09 -18.61 3.81
C VAL A 169 27.81 -19.89 4.23
N ASP A 170 29.05 -19.83 4.69
CA ASP A 170 29.79 -20.99 5.18
C ASP A 170 29.11 -21.61 6.40
N VAL A 171 28.75 -20.79 7.40
CA VAL A 171 28.09 -21.27 8.63
C VAL A 171 26.70 -21.82 8.34
N VAL A 172 25.90 -21.15 7.51
CA VAL A 172 24.56 -21.63 7.12
C VAL A 172 24.67 -22.86 6.21
N GLY A 173 25.70 -22.93 5.37
CA GLY A 173 26.00 -24.08 4.53
C GLY A 173 26.22 -25.36 5.34
N LEU A 174 26.90 -25.26 6.49
CA LEU A 174 27.05 -26.38 7.43
C LEU A 174 25.70 -26.89 7.99
N TYR A 175 24.69 -26.03 8.11
CA TYR A 175 23.35 -26.42 8.56
C TYR A 175 22.49 -27.00 7.44
N LEU A 176 22.66 -26.52 6.20
CA LEU A 176 21.85 -26.94 5.06
C LEU A 176 22.37 -28.26 4.46
N ASN A 177 23.69 -28.43 4.37
CA ASN A 177 24.35 -29.64 3.87
C ASN A 177 25.46 -30.05 4.85
N PRO A 178 25.09 -30.66 6.00
CA PRO A 178 26.07 -31.12 6.96
C PRO A 178 26.94 -32.24 6.34
N PRO A 179 28.26 -32.20 6.50
CA PRO A 179 29.11 -33.31 6.09
C PRO A 179 28.82 -34.57 6.94
N ASP A 180 29.08 -35.75 6.38
CA ASP A 180 28.94 -37.01 7.09
C ASP A 180 29.76 -37.00 8.40
N ASN A 181 29.12 -37.35 9.52
CA ASN A 181 29.70 -37.34 10.86
C ASN A 181 30.10 -35.95 11.43
N ALA A 182 29.48 -34.86 10.97
CA ALA A 182 29.76 -33.52 11.51
C ALA A 182 28.99 -33.22 12.81
N LEU A 183 29.71 -32.64 13.78
CA LEU A 183 29.14 -32.08 15.02
C LEU A 183 29.26 -30.56 14.99
N VAL A 184 28.13 -29.84 15.01
CA VAL A 184 28.11 -28.38 15.10
C VAL A 184 27.89 -27.96 16.55
N LEU A 185 28.88 -27.27 17.13
CA LEU A 185 28.80 -26.73 18.50
C LEU A 185 28.56 -25.22 18.43
N SER A 186 27.41 -24.78 18.95
CA SER A 186 27.10 -23.36 19.10
C SER A 186 27.32 -22.93 20.54
N VAL A 187 28.19 -21.93 20.72
CA VAL A 187 28.50 -21.32 22.02
C VAL A 187 28.12 -19.84 21.97
N ASP A 188 27.28 -19.39 22.90
CA ASP A 188 26.91 -17.98 23.06
C ASP A 188 27.03 -17.58 24.54
N GLU A 189 27.83 -16.54 24.81
CA GLU A 189 27.95 -15.97 26.15
C GLU A 189 26.91 -14.86 26.32
N LYS A 190 25.93 -15.08 27.20
CA LYS A 190 24.92 -14.07 27.56
C LYS A 190 25.29 -13.38 28.87
N THR A 191 25.96 -12.25 28.76
CA THR A 191 26.56 -11.49 29.87
C THR A 191 25.57 -10.76 30.81
N GLN A 192 24.25 -10.89 30.60
CA GLN A 192 23.23 -10.14 31.36
C GLN A 192 22.16 -11.01 32.04
N ILE A 193 22.40 -12.33 32.10
CA ILE A 193 21.57 -13.27 32.87
C ILE A 193 22.36 -13.63 34.12
N GLN A 194 21.92 -13.11 35.27
CA GLN A 194 22.51 -13.47 36.56
C GLN A 194 21.81 -14.74 37.05
N ALA A 195 22.56 -15.83 37.21
CA ALA A 195 22.02 -17.10 37.70
C ALA A 195 21.71 -16.98 39.19
N VAL A 196 20.43 -16.82 39.54
CA VAL A 196 19.94 -16.84 40.92
C VAL A 196 19.06 -18.07 41.08
N ASP A 197 19.46 -19.00 41.95
CA ASP A 197 18.62 -20.14 42.32
C ASP A 197 17.39 -19.64 43.08
N SER A 198 16.19 -19.89 42.54
CA SER A 198 14.96 -19.72 43.32
C SER A 198 14.02 -20.90 43.13
N THR A 199 13.83 -21.69 44.19
CA THR A 199 12.81 -22.72 44.34
C THR A 199 11.41 -22.12 44.59
N ARG A 200 11.04 -21.04 43.88
CA ARG A 200 9.71 -20.42 44.02
C ARG A 200 8.76 -20.94 42.94
N ILE A 201 7.70 -21.59 43.39
CA ILE A 201 6.55 -21.96 42.56
C ILE A 201 5.89 -20.69 42.01
N TRP A 202 5.70 -20.67 40.70
CA TRP A 202 5.15 -19.55 39.93
C TRP A 202 3.74 -19.16 40.41
N THR A 203 3.53 -17.89 40.77
CA THR A 203 2.21 -17.30 41.05
C THR A 203 1.70 -16.55 39.81
N PRO A 204 0.51 -16.83 39.25
CA PRO A 204 0.10 -16.25 37.98
C PRO A 204 -0.01 -14.72 38.05
N ILE A 205 0.78 -14.00 37.24
CA ILE A 205 0.73 -12.53 37.12
C ILE A 205 -0.47 -12.10 36.26
N PRO A 206 -1.18 -11.01 36.61
CA PRO A 206 -2.26 -10.46 35.80
C PRO A 206 -1.81 -10.01 34.40
N ARG A 207 -2.68 -10.24 33.41
CA ARG A 207 -2.45 -10.12 31.96
C ARG A 207 -2.24 -8.68 31.42
N THR A 208 -1.88 -7.70 32.25
CA THR A 208 -1.91 -6.27 31.88
C THR A 208 -0.54 -5.64 31.62
N LEU A 209 0.56 -6.35 31.83
CA LEU A 209 1.91 -5.87 31.49
C LEU A 209 2.51 -6.75 30.39
N GLY A 210 2.61 -6.19 29.19
CA GLY A 210 3.32 -6.80 28.07
C GLY A 210 4.82 -6.82 28.35
N GLN A 211 5.28 -7.87 29.03
CA GLN A 211 6.69 -8.27 29.02
C GLN A 211 6.77 -9.74 28.61
N ARG A 212 7.70 -10.03 27.69
CA ARG A 212 7.98 -11.39 27.23
C ARG A 212 9.00 -11.99 28.19
N PHE A 213 8.64 -13.07 28.86
CA PHE A 213 9.59 -13.95 29.53
C PHE A 213 9.71 -15.27 28.75
N HIS A 214 10.93 -15.76 28.61
CA HIS A 214 11.26 -17.03 27.96
C HIS A 214 11.01 -18.21 28.91
N ALA A 215 10.73 -19.39 28.34
CA ALA A 215 10.38 -20.61 29.07
C ALA A 215 11.57 -21.26 29.78
N ASP A 216 11.33 -21.77 30.99
CA ASP A 216 12.32 -22.45 31.83
C ASP A 216 12.50 -23.94 31.46
N LEU A 217 13.75 -24.41 31.55
CA LEU A 217 14.17 -25.81 31.45
C LEU A 217 15.12 -26.09 32.63
N ASP A 218 14.97 -27.25 33.28
CA ASP A 218 15.79 -27.67 34.42
C ASP A 218 17.14 -28.28 34.00
N THR A 219 18.24 -27.97 34.70
CA THR A 219 19.32 -28.94 35.07
C THR A 219 20.37 -28.36 36.03
N HIS A 220 21.19 -29.25 36.62
CA HIS A 220 22.14 -29.01 37.72
C HIS A 220 23.52 -28.45 37.30
N SER A 221 24.01 -27.56 38.17
CA SER A 221 25.34 -26.93 38.40
C SER A 221 26.45 -26.81 37.33
N THR A 222 26.91 -25.55 37.24
CA THR A 222 28.22 -24.99 36.83
C THR A 222 28.58 -24.98 35.34
N ALA A 223 28.56 -23.77 34.78
CA ALA A 223 28.70 -23.40 33.36
C ALA A 223 27.55 -23.92 32.49
N THR A 224 26.61 -23.03 32.17
CA THR A 224 25.45 -23.35 31.33
C THR A 224 25.87 -23.46 29.87
N TRP A 225 26.41 -24.61 29.49
CA TRP A 225 26.62 -24.99 28.10
C TRP A 225 25.40 -25.75 27.62
N THR A 226 24.62 -25.17 26.70
CA THR A 226 23.57 -25.93 26.02
C THR A 226 24.18 -26.66 24.83
N LEU A 227 24.72 -27.85 25.06
CA LEU A 227 24.94 -28.81 23.97
C LEU A 227 23.57 -29.26 23.48
N ILE A 228 23.18 -28.83 22.28
CA ILE A 228 22.05 -29.41 21.55
C ILE A 228 22.66 -30.43 20.60
N PRO A 229 22.86 -31.70 21.00
CA PRO A 229 23.29 -32.72 20.05
C PRO A 229 22.14 -32.94 19.07
N ARG A 230 22.31 -32.50 17.82
CA ARG A 230 21.52 -33.00 16.70
C ARG A 230 22.40 -33.98 15.94
N ALA A 231 22.16 -35.27 16.15
CA ALA A 231 22.61 -36.27 15.22
C ALA A 231 21.81 -36.08 13.93
N PHE A 232 22.47 -35.67 12.85
CA PHE A 232 21.94 -35.86 11.52
C PHE A 232 22.24 -37.32 11.16
N GLY A 233 21.28 -38.20 11.44
CA GLY A 233 21.31 -39.57 10.93
C GLY A 233 21.02 -39.57 9.43
N GLN A 234 21.75 -40.41 8.69
CA GLN A 234 21.40 -40.77 7.31
C GLN A 234 20.02 -41.42 7.24
#